data_AF-A0AAX2FC05-F1
#
_entry.id   AF-A0AAX2FC05-F1
#
_cell.length_a   1.000
_cell.length_b   1.000
_cell.length_c   1.000
_cell.angle_alpha   90.00
_cell.angle_beta   90.00
_cell.angle_gamma   90.00
#
_symmetry.space_group_name_H-M   'P 1'
#
loop_
_entity.id
_entity.type
_entity.pdbx_description
1 polymer ?
#
loop_
_entity_poly.entity_id
_entity_poly.type
_entity_poly.pdbx_seq_one_letter_code
_entity_poly.pdbx_strand_id
1 'polypeptide(L)'
;MFHYLINKSTERQCSLFEKQVNSFIRQLIWREFSYYLLYHYPFTVSKPLNKSFENFPWDKEEELLSVWQKGETGYPFIDAGMRELWQTGFMHNRARMAVASFLVKHLLIPWQEGAKWFMDTLLDADIANNTMGWQWVAGSGADASPYFRIFNPITQGEKFDKNGEYIRRWVPELSDIPNKYIHKPWEAPAHILQKANIKLGDTYPYPIVDHKAARERALCAYKSMKEFV
;
A
#
# COMPACT_ATOMS: atom_id res chain seq x y z
N MET A 1 20.13 36.10 -28.75
CA MET A 1 19.42 35.76 -27.49
C MET A 1 18.40 34.63 -27.68
N PHE A 2 17.56 34.64 -28.74
CA PHE A 2 16.58 33.58 -29.01
C PHE A 2 17.16 32.18 -29.30
N HIS A 3 18.25 32.08 -30.08
CA HIS A 3 18.89 30.80 -30.42
C HIS A 3 19.49 30.06 -29.19
N TYR A 4 19.97 30.81 -28.18
CA TYR A 4 20.54 30.25 -26.96
C TYR A 4 19.47 29.69 -26.00
N LEU A 5 18.28 30.32 -25.98
CA LEU A 5 17.15 29.87 -25.17
C LEU A 5 16.49 28.61 -25.76
N ILE A 6 16.44 28.50 -27.09
CA ILE A 6 15.98 27.29 -27.77
C ILE A 6 16.91 26.12 -27.42
N ASN A 7 18.23 26.26 -27.59
CA ASN A 7 19.19 25.19 -27.27
C ASN A 7 19.12 24.70 -25.82
N LYS A 8 19.02 25.61 -24.83
CA LYS A 8 18.84 25.21 -23.42
C LYS A 8 17.51 24.54 -23.13
N SER A 9 16.44 24.92 -23.85
CA SER A 9 15.13 24.27 -23.71
C SER A 9 15.13 22.85 -24.28
N THR A 10 15.80 22.64 -25.42
CA THR A 10 15.94 21.32 -26.08
C THR A 10 16.88 20.40 -25.30
N GLU A 11 18.02 20.89 -24.81
CA GLU A 11 18.93 20.13 -23.93
C GLU A 11 18.24 19.72 -22.61
N ARG A 12 17.46 20.63 -22.01
CA ARG A 12 16.70 20.33 -20.80
C ARG A 12 15.62 19.28 -21.07
N GLN A 13 14.92 19.37 -22.19
CA GLN A 13 13.94 18.37 -22.63
C GLN A 13 14.58 17.00 -22.88
N CYS A 14 15.73 16.92 -23.56
CA CYS A 14 16.50 15.68 -23.71
C CYS A 14 16.88 15.09 -22.35
N SER A 15 17.38 15.90 -21.41
CA SER A 15 17.75 15.41 -20.07
C SER A 15 16.54 14.91 -19.25
N LEU A 16 15.37 15.50 -19.45
CA LEU A 16 14.12 15.08 -18.80
C LEU A 16 13.63 13.76 -19.38
N PHE A 17 13.68 13.62 -20.70
CA PHE A 17 13.32 12.38 -21.38
C PHE A 17 14.24 11.22 -20.95
N GLU A 18 15.55 11.44 -20.92
CA GLU A 18 16.51 10.45 -20.42
C GLU A 18 16.22 10.02 -18.98
N LYS A 19 15.87 10.97 -18.10
CA LYS A 19 15.48 10.64 -16.71
C LYS A 19 14.22 9.79 -16.65
N GLN A 20 13.23 10.06 -17.47
CA GLN A 20 11.99 9.27 -17.54
C GLN A 20 12.27 7.86 -18.07
N VAL A 21 13.05 7.75 -19.16
CA VAL A 21 13.49 6.46 -19.73
C VAL A 21 14.24 5.65 -18.67
N ASN A 22 15.21 6.26 -17.97
CA ASN A 22 15.94 5.57 -16.90
C ASN A 22 15.02 5.14 -15.74
N SER A 23 14.01 5.95 -15.39
CA SER A 23 13.02 5.57 -14.39
C SER A 23 12.18 4.37 -14.82
N PHE A 24 11.80 4.31 -16.10
CA PHE A 24 11.08 3.19 -16.69
C PHE A 24 11.93 1.92 -16.74
N ILE A 25 13.18 2.02 -17.23
CA ILE A 25 14.14 0.91 -17.25
C ILE A 25 14.35 0.34 -15.83
N ARG A 26 14.43 1.19 -14.80
CA ARG A 26 14.49 0.72 -13.41
C ARG A 26 13.30 -0.14 -13.02
N GLN A 27 12.10 0.12 -13.51
CA GLN A 27 10.94 -0.76 -13.24
C GLN A 27 11.11 -2.13 -13.89
N LEU A 28 11.67 -2.19 -15.11
CA LEU A 28 12.01 -3.46 -15.75
C LEU A 28 13.10 -4.23 -14.98
N ILE A 29 14.11 -3.52 -14.47
CA ILE A 29 15.15 -4.12 -13.63
C ILE A 29 14.56 -4.69 -12.33
N TRP A 30 13.57 -4.03 -11.71
CA TRP A 30 12.87 -4.59 -10.55
C TRP A 30 12.17 -5.91 -10.86
N ARG A 31 11.60 -6.05 -12.06
CA ARG A 31 11.05 -7.33 -12.53
C ARG A 31 12.15 -8.38 -12.63
N GLU A 32 13.24 -8.11 -13.34
CA GLU A 32 14.35 -9.07 -13.47
C GLU A 32 14.96 -9.46 -12.12
N PHE A 33 15.11 -8.48 -11.21
CA PHE A 33 15.61 -8.73 -9.87
C PHE A 33 14.68 -9.63 -9.05
N SER A 34 13.35 -9.49 -9.20
CA SER A 34 12.40 -10.38 -8.53
C SER A 34 12.55 -11.83 -8.98
N TYR A 35 12.75 -12.06 -10.28
CA TYR A 35 13.02 -13.39 -10.84
C TYR A 35 14.37 -13.94 -10.38
N TYR A 36 15.41 -13.10 -10.35
CA TYR A 36 16.72 -13.47 -9.84
C TYR A 36 16.65 -13.93 -8.37
N LEU A 37 15.95 -13.19 -7.52
CA LEU A 37 15.74 -13.57 -6.13
C LEU A 37 14.97 -14.88 -6.01
N LEU A 38 13.89 -15.06 -6.77
CA LEU A 38 13.11 -16.29 -6.73
C LEU A 38 13.93 -17.51 -7.18
N TYR A 39 14.77 -17.36 -8.21
CA TYR A 39 15.65 -18.42 -8.69
C TYR A 39 16.65 -18.87 -7.60
N HIS A 40 17.28 -17.92 -6.92
CA HIS A 40 18.27 -18.23 -5.89
C HIS A 40 17.65 -18.65 -4.54
N TYR A 41 16.43 -18.19 -4.25
CA TYR A 41 15.74 -18.44 -2.98
C TYR A 41 14.30 -18.91 -3.22
N PRO A 42 14.06 -20.08 -3.84
CA PRO A 42 12.72 -20.52 -4.24
C PRO A 42 11.76 -20.74 -3.06
N PHE A 43 12.29 -20.99 -1.86
CA PHE A 43 11.49 -21.11 -0.64
C PHE A 43 10.78 -19.80 -0.24
N THR A 44 11.21 -18.66 -0.78
CA THR A 44 10.69 -17.32 -0.44
C THR A 44 9.22 -17.12 -0.79
N VAL A 45 8.66 -17.96 -1.67
CA VAL A 45 7.22 -17.95 -1.99
C VAL A 45 6.36 -18.19 -0.75
N SER A 46 6.85 -18.98 0.21
CA SER A 46 6.09 -19.37 1.41
C SER A 46 6.74 -18.91 2.72
N LYS A 47 8.05 -18.70 2.73
CA LYS A 47 8.84 -18.39 3.93
C LYS A 47 9.56 -17.06 3.80
N PRO A 48 9.78 -16.33 4.91
CA PRO A 48 10.55 -15.11 4.88
C PRO A 48 12.01 -15.39 4.47
N LEU A 49 12.58 -14.53 3.61
CA LEU A 49 14.01 -14.56 3.28
C LEU A 49 14.86 -14.30 4.53
N ASN A 50 14.45 -13.35 5.38
CA ASN A 50 15.06 -13.16 6.69
C ASN A 50 14.43 -14.11 7.71
N LYS A 51 15.19 -15.14 8.09
CA LYS A 51 14.74 -16.19 9.02
C LYS A 51 14.29 -15.68 10.39
N SER A 52 14.74 -14.51 10.83
CA SER A 52 14.26 -13.92 12.10
C SER A 52 12.74 -13.68 12.10
N PHE A 53 12.13 -13.49 10.93
CA PHE A 53 10.69 -13.30 10.78
C PHE A 53 9.89 -14.62 10.73
N GLU A 54 10.52 -15.80 10.75
CA GLU A 54 9.79 -17.08 10.76
C GLU A 54 8.89 -17.22 11.98
N ASN A 55 9.33 -16.69 13.12
CA ASN A 55 8.58 -16.71 14.39
C ASN A 55 7.96 -15.34 14.72
N PHE A 56 7.72 -14.49 13.72
CA PHE A 56 7.07 -13.21 13.97
C PHE A 56 5.65 -13.44 14.52
N PRO A 57 5.25 -12.75 15.60
CA PRO A 57 3.96 -12.99 16.26
C PRO A 57 2.82 -12.33 15.47
N TRP A 58 2.46 -12.93 14.33
CA TRP A 58 1.33 -12.49 13.52
C TRP A 58 0.00 -12.78 14.21
N ASP A 59 -0.98 -11.90 14.01
CA ASP A 59 -2.35 -12.10 14.46
C ASP A 59 -3.11 -12.98 13.47
N LYS A 60 -4.04 -13.81 13.98
CA LYS A 60 -4.94 -14.65 13.18
C LYS A 60 -6.35 -14.10 13.25
N GLU A 61 -6.57 -13.01 12.54
CA GLU A 61 -7.85 -12.28 12.53
C GLU A 61 -8.52 -12.41 11.17
N GLU A 62 -9.22 -13.53 10.94
CA GLU A 62 -9.89 -13.83 9.67
C GLU A 62 -10.93 -12.77 9.27
N GLU A 63 -11.63 -12.20 10.27
CA GLU A 63 -12.58 -11.12 10.05
C GLU A 63 -11.90 -9.85 9.51
N LEU A 64 -10.77 -9.46 10.09
CA LEU A 64 -10.00 -8.30 9.63
C LEU A 64 -9.41 -8.53 8.23
N LEU A 65 -9.00 -9.76 7.92
CA LEU A 65 -8.58 -10.12 6.56
C LEU A 65 -9.73 -9.92 5.56
N SER A 66 -10.94 -10.42 5.87
CA SER A 66 -12.10 -10.25 5.00
C SER A 66 -12.46 -8.78 4.81
N VAL A 67 -12.41 -7.96 5.86
CA VAL A 67 -12.70 -6.52 5.77
C VAL A 67 -11.67 -5.81 4.89
N TRP A 68 -10.39 -6.17 5.03
CA TRP A 68 -9.33 -5.66 4.16
C TRP A 68 -9.55 -6.06 2.70
N GLN A 69 -9.85 -7.33 2.42
CA GLN A 69 -10.11 -7.83 1.07
C GLN A 69 -11.25 -7.09 0.36
N LYS A 70 -12.31 -6.73 1.11
CA LYS A 70 -13.48 -5.99 0.58
C LYS A 70 -13.27 -4.48 0.44
N GLY A 71 -12.21 -3.92 1.04
CA GLY A 71 -12.03 -2.47 1.09
C GLY A 71 -13.08 -1.77 1.96
N GLU A 72 -13.30 -2.32 3.16
CA GLU A 72 -14.22 -1.80 4.18
C GLU A 72 -13.46 -1.42 5.47
N THR A 73 -12.18 -1.05 5.35
CA THR A 73 -11.30 -0.79 6.50
C THR A 73 -11.60 0.52 7.21
N GLY A 74 -12.37 1.41 6.58
CA GLY A 74 -12.62 2.76 7.04
C GLY A 74 -11.47 3.72 6.72
N TYR A 75 -10.38 3.26 6.08
CA TYR A 75 -9.30 4.10 5.58
C TYR A 75 -9.43 4.32 4.05
N PRO A 76 -9.87 5.51 3.60
CA PRO A 76 -10.34 5.71 2.22
C PRO A 76 -9.32 5.37 1.14
N PHE A 77 -8.03 5.66 1.37
CA PHE A 77 -6.98 5.34 0.40
C PHE A 77 -6.70 3.82 0.30
N ILE A 78 -6.88 3.09 1.40
CA ILE A 78 -6.75 1.63 1.44
C ILE A 78 -7.97 1.01 0.75
N ASP A 79 -9.16 1.48 1.12
CA ASP A 79 -10.43 1.00 0.58
C ASP A 79 -10.53 1.25 -0.93
N ALA A 80 -10.10 2.42 -1.40
CA ALA A 80 -9.99 2.73 -2.83
C ALA A 80 -9.08 1.76 -3.58
N GLY A 81 -7.93 1.40 -3.00
CA GLY A 81 -7.01 0.42 -3.57
C GLY A 81 -7.64 -0.97 -3.70
N MET A 82 -8.24 -1.45 -2.62
CA MET A 82 -8.86 -2.79 -2.59
C MET A 82 -10.08 -2.88 -3.52
N ARG A 83 -10.85 -1.80 -3.64
CA ARG A 83 -11.98 -1.73 -4.57
C ARG A 83 -11.55 -1.58 -6.04
N GLU A 84 -10.48 -0.84 -6.32
CA GLU A 84 -9.86 -0.79 -7.67
C GLU A 84 -9.44 -2.21 -8.11
N LEU A 85 -8.76 -2.93 -7.21
CA LEU A 85 -8.34 -4.32 -7.44
C LEU A 85 -9.53 -5.21 -7.80
N TRP A 86 -10.58 -5.19 -6.97
CA TRP A 86 -11.72 -6.06 -7.19
C TRP A 86 -12.48 -5.74 -8.50
N GLN A 87 -12.62 -4.46 -8.84
CA GLN A 87 -13.37 -4.04 -10.02
C GLN A 87 -12.59 -4.18 -11.34
N THR A 88 -11.26 -4.13 -11.30
CA THR A 88 -10.44 -4.06 -12.53
C THR A 88 -9.41 -5.18 -12.68
N GLY A 89 -9.15 -5.92 -11.60
CA GLY A 89 -8.02 -6.85 -11.53
C GLY A 89 -6.65 -6.15 -11.60
N PHE A 90 -6.60 -4.83 -11.42
CA PHE A 90 -5.38 -4.04 -11.38
C PHE A 90 -5.39 -3.16 -10.13
N MET A 91 -4.21 -2.79 -9.65
CA MET A 91 -4.07 -1.79 -8.60
C MET A 91 -2.80 -0.98 -8.85
N HIS A 92 -2.88 0.36 -8.74
CA HIS A 92 -1.68 1.19 -8.90
C HIS A 92 -0.60 0.81 -7.87
N ASN A 93 0.68 0.73 -8.29
CA ASN A 93 1.77 0.24 -7.42
C ASN A 93 1.88 0.97 -6.08
N ARG A 94 1.61 2.29 -6.04
CA ARG A 94 1.60 3.04 -4.78
C ARG A 94 0.48 2.58 -3.83
N ALA A 95 -0.69 2.26 -4.35
CA ALA A 95 -1.79 1.71 -3.57
C ALA A 95 -1.42 0.30 -3.08
N ARG A 96 -0.82 -0.55 -3.94
CA ARG A 96 -0.30 -1.88 -3.52
C ARG A 96 0.61 -1.79 -2.31
N MET A 97 1.57 -0.85 -2.31
CA MET A 97 2.46 -0.63 -1.16
C MET A 97 1.70 -0.22 0.11
N ALA A 98 0.68 0.63 -0.02
CA ALA A 98 -0.09 1.13 1.11
C ALA A 98 -1.00 0.04 1.70
N VAL A 99 -1.76 -0.68 0.87
CA VAL A 99 -2.64 -1.77 1.31
C VAL A 99 -1.85 -2.94 1.89
N ALA A 100 -0.70 -3.28 1.30
CA ALA A 100 0.18 -4.31 1.83
C ALA A 100 0.76 -3.91 3.18
N SER A 101 1.21 -2.65 3.33
CA SER A 101 1.71 -2.15 4.61
C SER A 101 0.61 -2.13 5.66
N PHE A 102 -0.63 -1.80 5.29
CA PHE A 102 -1.76 -1.81 6.20
C PHE A 102 -2.03 -3.24 6.70
N LEU A 103 -2.07 -4.23 5.81
CA LEU A 103 -2.25 -5.63 6.19
C LEU A 103 -1.17 -6.11 7.19
N VAL A 104 0.11 -5.94 6.83
CA VAL A 104 1.20 -6.52 7.63
C VAL A 104 1.53 -5.72 8.89
N LYS A 105 1.30 -4.40 8.91
CA LYS A 105 1.72 -3.53 10.03
C LYS A 105 0.57 -2.96 10.82
N HIS A 106 -0.59 -2.70 10.21
CA HIS A 106 -1.75 -2.22 10.96
C HIS A 106 -2.58 -3.38 11.50
N LEU A 107 -2.84 -4.39 10.66
CA LEU A 107 -3.63 -5.55 11.03
C LEU A 107 -2.80 -6.70 11.60
N LEU A 108 -1.47 -6.63 11.47
CA LEU A 108 -0.54 -7.66 11.95
C LEU A 108 -0.80 -9.05 11.35
N ILE A 109 -1.41 -9.09 10.16
CA ILE A 109 -1.75 -10.33 9.45
C ILE A 109 -0.53 -10.80 8.63
N PRO A 110 -0.27 -12.12 8.53
CA PRO A 110 0.82 -12.64 7.73
C PRO A 110 0.75 -12.16 6.28
N TRP A 111 1.89 -11.71 5.74
CA TRP A 111 1.99 -11.24 4.36
C TRP A 111 1.59 -12.30 3.33
N GLN A 112 1.69 -13.58 3.69
CA GLN A 112 1.28 -14.71 2.85
C GLN A 112 -0.21 -14.67 2.51
N GLU A 113 -1.07 -14.19 3.42
CA GLU A 113 -2.51 -14.09 3.15
C GLU A 113 -2.81 -13.00 2.11
N GLY A 114 -2.10 -11.88 2.21
CA GLY A 114 -2.13 -10.84 1.19
C GLY A 114 -1.56 -11.30 -0.14
N ALA A 115 -0.45 -12.07 -0.12
CA ALA A 115 0.16 -12.62 -1.32
C ALA A 115 -0.78 -13.57 -2.06
N LYS A 116 -1.48 -14.46 -1.34
CA LYS A 116 -2.52 -15.35 -1.91
C LYS A 116 -3.65 -14.54 -2.54
N TRP A 117 -4.18 -13.55 -1.82
CA TRP A 117 -5.25 -12.68 -2.35
C TRP A 117 -4.83 -11.98 -3.64
N PHE A 118 -3.61 -11.42 -3.67
CA PHE A 118 -3.07 -10.76 -4.85
C PHE A 118 -2.84 -11.72 -6.02
N MET A 119 -2.40 -12.97 -5.75
CA MET A 119 -2.28 -13.98 -6.80
C MET A 119 -3.64 -14.35 -7.42
N ASP A 120 -4.71 -14.33 -6.65
CA ASP A 120 -6.05 -14.73 -7.09
C ASP A 120 -6.79 -13.60 -7.85
N THR A 121 -6.45 -12.34 -7.58
CA THR A 121 -7.24 -11.19 -8.04
C THR A 121 -6.53 -10.26 -9.02
N LEU A 122 -5.19 -10.26 -9.07
CA LEU A 122 -4.45 -9.41 -10.02
C LEU A 122 -4.33 -10.09 -11.40
N LEU A 123 -4.62 -9.33 -12.45
CA LEU A 123 -4.38 -9.73 -13.84
C LEU A 123 -2.88 -9.83 -14.16
N ASP A 124 -2.06 -9.03 -13.48
CA ASP A 124 -0.60 -9.05 -13.61
C ASP A 124 0.09 -9.90 -12.54
N ALA A 125 -0.66 -10.81 -11.90
CA ALA A 125 -0.13 -11.71 -10.87
C ALA A 125 1.08 -12.50 -11.41
N ASP A 126 2.24 -12.23 -10.81
CA ASP A 126 3.51 -12.87 -11.09
C ASP A 126 4.12 -13.35 -9.78
N ILE A 127 4.45 -14.64 -9.69
CA ILE A 127 4.92 -15.25 -8.45
C ILE A 127 6.19 -14.59 -7.92
N ALA A 128 7.12 -14.19 -8.80
CA ALA A 128 8.38 -13.59 -8.40
C ALA A 128 8.16 -12.16 -7.90
N ASN A 129 7.44 -11.34 -8.67
CA ASN A 129 7.17 -9.95 -8.34
C ASN A 129 6.28 -9.82 -7.10
N ASN A 130 5.23 -10.63 -7.01
CA ASN A 130 4.32 -10.64 -5.87
C ASN A 130 5.06 -11.07 -4.59
N THR A 131 5.84 -12.16 -4.64
CA THR A 131 6.65 -12.60 -3.51
C THR A 131 7.63 -11.51 -3.05
N MET A 132 8.41 -10.95 -3.99
CA MET A 132 9.38 -9.90 -3.66
C MET A 132 8.69 -8.68 -3.04
N GLY A 133 7.57 -8.23 -3.62
CA GLY A 133 6.81 -7.07 -3.14
C GLY A 133 6.30 -7.25 -1.70
N TRP A 134 5.65 -8.38 -1.41
CA TRP A 134 5.15 -8.66 -0.06
C TRP A 134 6.27 -8.79 0.96
N GLN A 135 7.36 -9.47 0.63
CA GLN A 135 8.53 -9.57 1.51
C GLN A 135 9.23 -8.23 1.75
N TRP A 136 9.26 -7.35 0.74
CA TRP A 136 9.82 -6.02 0.85
C TRP A 136 9.03 -5.15 1.84
N VAL A 137 7.69 -5.23 1.79
CA VAL A 137 6.81 -4.49 2.72
C VAL A 137 6.85 -5.08 4.13
N ALA A 138 6.92 -6.40 4.24
CA ALA A 138 7.01 -7.15 5.50
C ALA A 138 8.37 -7.03 6.21
N GLY A 139 9.37 -6.37 5.62
CA GLY A 139 10.68 -6.16 6.26
C GLY A 139 11.63 -7.36 6.18
N SER A 140 11.28 -8.40 5.42
CA SER A 140 12.04 -9.67 5.33
C SER A 140 12.90 -9.79 4.05
N GLY A 141 12.58 -9.06 2.99
CA GLY A 141 13.30 -9.13 1.70
C GLY A 141 14.71 -8.53 1.70
N ALA A 142 15.48 -8.82 0.64
CA ALA A 142 16.91 -8.46 0.51
C ALA A 142 17.18 -6.93 0.51
N ASP A 143 16.23 -6.12 0.03
CA ASP A 143 16.26 -4.65 0.07
C ASP A 143 15.04 -4.09 0.84
N ALA A 144 14.51 -4.86 1.80
CA ALA A 144 13.22 -4.56 2.40
C ALA A 144 13.19 -3.20 3.11
N SER A 145 12.03 -2.53 3.06
CA SER A 145 11.81 -1.39 3.92
C SER A 145 11.89 -1.87 5.37
N PRO A 146 12.68 -1.21 6.24
CA PRO A 146 12.78 -1.61 7.63
C PRO A 146 11.39 -1.70 8.27
N TYR A 147 11.11 -2.78 9.02
CA TYR A 147 9.77 -3.07 9.53
C TYR A 147 9.18 -1.90 10.34
N PHE A 148 10.01 -1.25 11.17
CA PHE A 148 9.63 -0.09 11.99
C PHE A 148 9.17 1.14 11.17
N ARG A 149 9.40 1.17 9.86
CA ARG A 149 8.84 2.17 8.95
C ARG A 149 7.41 1.80 8.61
N ILE A 150 6.49 2.19 9.48
CA ILE A 150 5.04 2.01 9.29
C ILE A 150 4.49 3.25 8.59
N PHE A 151 3.91 3.06 7.39
CA PHE A 151 3.30 4.15 6.64
C PHE A 151 2.01 4.59 7.32
N ASN A 152 1.77 5.90 7.43
CA ASN A 152 0.46 6.39 7.86
C ASN A 152 -0.45 6.42 6.61
N PRO A 153 -1.54 5.63 6.56
CA PRO A 153 -2.41 5.57 5.38
C PRO A 153 -2.98 6.93 4.98
N ILE A 154 -3.26 7.79 5.97
CA ILE A 154 -3.80 9.14 5.77
C ILE A 154 -2.76 9.99 5.02
N THR A 155 -1.52 10.02 5.51
CA THR A 155 -0.47 10.85 4.88
C THR A 155 0.00 10.28 3.54
N GLN A 156 -0.13 8.97 3.31
CA GLN A 156 0.05 8.40 1.97
C GLN A 156 -1.02 8.92 1.01
N GLY A 157 -2.29 8.89 1.41
CA GLY A 157 -3.39 9.47 0.65
C GLY A 157 -3.18 10.96 0.36
N GLU A 158 -2.92 11.77 1.39
CA GLU A 158 -2.70 13.22 1.24
C GLU A 158 -1.53 13.56 0.30
N LYS A 159 -0.50 12.71 0.27
CA LYS A 159 0.69 12.90 -0.58
C LYS A 159 0.48 12.48 -2.03
N PHE A 160 -0.19 11.35 -2.25
CA PHE A 160 -0.30 10.74 -3.58
C PHE A 160 -1.65 10.93 -4.26
N ASP A 161 -2.66 11.35 -3.51
CA ASP A 161 -4.01 11.68 -3.97
C ASP A 161 -4.51 12.97 -3.28
N LYS A 162 -3.78 14.07 -3.50
CA LYS A 162 -3.99 15.35 -2.79
C LYS A 162 -5.42 15.87 -2.84
N ASN A 163 -6.11 15.67 -3.97
CA ASN A 163 -7.49 16.12 -4.17
C ASN A 163 -8.54 15.05 -3.82
N GLY A 164 -8.11 13.82 -3.50
CA GLY A 164 -9.00 12.71 -3.27
C GLY A 164 -9.63 12.14 -4.54
N GLU A 165 -9.11 12.42 -5.73
CA GLU A 165 -9.71 12.02 -7.01
C GLU A 165 -9.72 10.50 -7.16
N TYR A 166 -8.65 9.83 -6.72
CA TYR A 166 -8.57 8.38 -6.70
C TYR A 166 -9.56 7.78 -5.71
N ILE A 167 -9.66 8.36 -4.50
CA ILE A 167 -10.64 7.93 -3.50
C ILE A 167 -12.07 8.10 -4.00
N ARG A 168 -12.43 9.27 -4.53
CA ARG A 168 -13.80 9.53 -5.02
C ARG A 168 -14.21 8.60 -6.16
N ARG A 169 -13.24 8.16 -6.97
CA ARG A 169 -13.50 7.23 -8.06
C ARG A 169 -13.87 5.83 -7.54
N TRP A 170 -13.16 5.32 -6.54
CA TRP A 170 -13.29 3.94 -6.08
C TRP A 170 -14.10 3.78 -4.80
N VAL A 171 -14.35 4.87 -4.09
CA VAL A 171 -15.19 4.99 -2.89
C VAL A 171 -16.22 6.10 -3.14
N PRO A 172 -17.17 5.87 -4.08
CA PRO A 172 -18.08 6.91 -4.56
C PRO A 172 -19.00 7.45 -3.46
N GLU A 173 -19.26 6.70 -2.38
CA GLU A 173 -20.00 7.19 -1.23
C GLU A 173 -19.32 8.37 -0.50
N LEU A 174 -18.02 8.59 -0.73
CA LEU A 174 -17.26 9.74 -0.21
C LEU A 174 -17.11 10.88 -1.23
N SER A 175 -17.78 10.80 -2.40
CA SER A 175 -17.61 11.75 -3.53
C SER A 175 -17.82 13.21 -3.16
N ASP A 176 -18.67 13.48 -2.17
CA ASP A 176 -19.10 14.83 -1.81
C ASP A 176 -18.39 15.37 -0.55
N ILE A 177 -17.51 14.57 0.08
CA ILE A 177 -16.71 15.04 1.21
C ILE A 177 -15.71 16.10 0.77
N PRO A 178 -15.54 17.24 1.45
CA PRO A 178 -14.49 18.21 1.14
C PRO A 178 -13.08 17.61 1.22
N ASN A 179 -12.15 18.04 0.36
CA ASN A 179 -10.76 17.51 0.31
C ASN A 179 -10.05 17.47 1.67
N LYS A 180 -10.38 18.39 2.58
CA LYS A 180 -9.84 18.42 3.95
C LYS A 180 -10.09 17.13 4.75
N TYR A 181 -11.18 16.43 4.46
CA TYR A 181 -11.64 15.26 5.21
C TYR A 181 -11.66 13.97 4.37
N ILE A 182 -11.36 14.02 3.06
CA ILE A 182 -11.47 12.86 2.16
C ILE A 182 -10.58 11.69 2.57
N HIS A 183 -9.44 11.96 3.21
CA HIS A 183 -8.51 10.94 3.71
C HIS A 183 -8.81 10.47 5.14
N LYS A 184 -9.75 11.13 5.83
CA LYS A 184 -10.08 10.94 7.25
C LYS A 184 -11.51 11.38 7.56
N PRO A 185 -12.54 10.73 6.97
CA PRO A 185 -13.93 11.15 7.08
C PRO A 185 -14.45 11.16 8.52
N TRP A 186 -13.89 10.33 9.41
CA TRP A 186 -14.25 10.30 10.83
C TRP A 186 -13.85 11.55 11.63
N GLU A 187 -12.94 12.39 11.11
CA GLU A 187 -12.61 13.69 11.70
C GLU A 187 -13.50 14.83 11.18
N ALA A 188 -14.42 14.55 10.25
CA ALA A 188 -15.32 15.55 9.71
C ALA A 188 -16.41 15.94 10.74
N PRO A 189 -16.73 17.23 10.90
CA PRO A 189 -17.85 17.67 11.73
C PRO A 189 -19.18 17.07 11.25
N ALA A 190 -20.12 16.84 12.18
CA ALA A 190 -21.42 16.23 11.88
C ALA A 190 -22.19 16.94 10.74
N HIS A 191 -22.15 18.28 10.68
CA HIS A 191 -22.83 19.03 9.62
C HIS A 191 -22.23 18.81 8.22
N ILE A 192 -20.93 18.50 8.13
CA ILE A 192 -20.27 18.15 6.86
C ILE A 192 -20.70 16.76 6.41
N LEU A 193 -20.69 15.79 7.34
CA LEU A 193 -21.13 14.42 7.06
C LEU A 193 -22.60 14.38 6.64
N GLN A 194 -23.47 15.13 7.33
CA GLN A 194 -24.88 15.27 6.97
C GLN A 194 -25.06 15.87 5.57
N LYS A 195 -24.32 16.94 5.24
CA LYS A 195 -24.39 17.57 3.91
C LYS A 195 -23.95 16.62 2.78
N ALA A 196 -23.01 15.73 3.06
CA ALA A 196 -22.53 14.71 2.12
C ALA A 196 -23.35 13.41 2.18
N ASN A 197 -24.43 13.34 2.98
CA ASN A 197 -25.25 12.14 3.19
C ASN A 197 -24.45 10.91 3.70
N ILE A 198 -23.43 11.14 4.51
CA ILE A 198 -22.57 10.06 5.03
C ILE A 198 -22.89 9.81 6.50
N LYS A 199 -23.29 8.58 6.79
CA LYS A 199 -23.40 8.06 8.16
C LYS A 199 -22.29 7.06 8.39
N LEU A 200 -21.36 7.41 9.27
CA LEU A 200 -20.25 6.51 9.62
C LEU A 200 -20.79 5.26 10.34
N GLY A 201 -20.26 4.09 9.97
CA GLY A 201 -20.74 2.78 10.41
C GLY A 201 -21.94 2.24 9.61
N ASP A 202 -22.42 2.97 8.62
CA ASP A 202 -23.55 2.58 7.77
C ASP A 202 -23.22 2.83 6.29
N THR A 203 -23.16 4.09 5.86
CA THR A 203 -22.77 4.49 4.50
C THR A 203 -21.29 4.23 4.23
N TYR A 204 -20.44 4.46 5.22
CA TYR A 204 -19.00 4.21 5.16
C TYR A 204 -18.49 3.80 6.56
N PRO A 205 -17.64 2.78 6.70
CA PRO A 205 -17.25 2.26 8.02
C PRO A 205 -16.37 3.23 8.81
N TYR A 206 -16.38 3.07 10.14
CA TYR A 206 -15.34 3.64 10.99
C TYR A 206 -14.00 2.92 10.76
N PRO A 207 -12.85 3.57 11.02
CA PRO A 207 -11.57 2.89 11.00
C PRO A 207 -11.58 1.64 11.87
N ILE A 208 -11.26 0.48 11.29
CA ILE A 208 -11.25 -0.80 12.01
C ILE A 208 -10.15 -0.91 13.07
N VAL A 209 -9.18 0.00 13.03
CA VAL A 209 -8.09 0.09 13.99
C VAL A 209 -7.64 1.54 14.11
N ASP A 210 -7.25 2.00 15.30
CA ASP A 210 -6.60 3.30 15.46
C ASP A 210 -5.15 3.25 14.97
N HIS A 211 -4.71 4.27 14.22
CA HIS A 211 -3.38 4.29 13.63
C HIS A 211 -2.25 4.27 14.68
N LYS A 212 -2.40 5.01 15.78
CA LYS A 212 -1.35 5.09 16.80
C LYS A 212 -1.25 3.77 17.55
N ALA A 213 -2.39 3.22 17.99
CA ALA A 213 -2.45 1.93 18.66
C ALA A 213 -1.90 0.80 17.77
N ALA A 214 -2.29 0.76 16.49
CA ALA A 214 -1.77 -0.22 15.53
C ALA A 214 -0.25 -0.12 15.36
N ARG A 215 0.26 1.11 15.25
CA ARG A 215 1.69 1.38 15.11
C ARG A 215 2.46 0.89 16.34
N GLU A 216 1.97 1.19 17.53
CA GLU A 216 2.58 0.76 18.79
C GLU A 216 2.59 -0.77 18.90
N ARG A 217 1.45 -1.43 18.64
CA ARG A 217 1.33 -2.89 18.61
C ARG A 217 2.37 -3.52 17.68
N ALA A 218 2.49 -3.03 16.45
CA ALA A 218 3.44 -3.57 15.48
C ALA A 218 4.90 -3.36 15.90
N LEU A 219 5.23 -2.23 16.51
CA LEU A 219 6.58 -2.00 17.04
C LEU A 219 6.88 -2.89 18.25
N CYS A 220 5.89 -3.17 19.10
CA CYS A 220 6.04 -4.13 20.20
C CYS A 220 6.29 -5.55 19.67
N ALA A 221 5.51 -6.01 18.69
CA ALA A 221 5.70 -7.31 18.03
C ALA A 221 7.09 -7.43 17.38
N TYR A 222 7.56 -6.36 16.75
CA TYR A 222 8.90 -6.33 16.15
C TYR A 222 10.02 -6.34 17.19
N LYS A 223 9.82 -5.69 18.34
CA LYS A 223 10.78 -5.73 19.46
C LYS A 223 10.85 -7.10 20.10
N SER A 224 9.70 -7.74 20.38
CA SER A 224 9.67 -9.07 20.98
C SER A 224 10.42 -10.07 20.11
N MET A 225 10.23 -10.03 18.78
CA MET A 225 10.99 -10.87 17.83
C MET A 225 12.51 -10.70 17.99
N LYS A 226 13.01 -9.47 18.24
CA LYS A 226 14.45 -9.22 18.41
C LYS A 226 15.02 -9.68 19.74
N GLU A 227 14.19 -9.82 20.77
CA GLU A 227 14.61 -10.28 22.10
C GLU A 227 14.78 -11.81 22.15
N PHE A 228 14.23 -12.54 21.17
CA PHE A 228 14.35 -14.00 21.04
C PHE A 228 15.44 -14.48 20.07
N VAL A 229 16.30 -13.56 19.58
CA VAL A 229 17.45 -13.86 18.70
C VAL A 229 18.73 -13.45 19.40
#